data_AF-A0ABD0PSD5-F1
#
_entry.id   AF-A0ABD0PSD5-F1
#
_cell.length_a   1.000
_cell.length_b   1.000
_cell.length_c   1.000
_cell.angle_alpha   90.00
_cell.angle_beta   90.00
_cell.angle_gamma   90.00
#
_symmetry.space_group_name_H-M   'P 1'
#
loop_
_entity.id
_entity.type
_entity.pdbx_description
1 polymer ?
#
loop_
_entity_poly.entity_id
_entity_poly.type
_entity_poly.pdbx_seq_one_letter_code
_entity_poly.pdbx_strand_id
1 'polypeptide(L)'
;GYPCQPTLLTPYPEPEQGPQQRFNVAHSKTRGRVEMTIGLLKARFQACDIIVACVVLHNIAIFRGEQHPALHIQDPEEDPIHPADFQDGRVIRDLICHYSFSD
;
A
#
# COMPACT_ATOMS: atom_id res chain seq x y z
N GLY A 1 -1.97 -14.78 -1.57
CA GLY A 1 -1.29 -13.48 -1.42
C GLY A 1 -1.86 -12.51 -2.43
N TYR A 2 -1.78 -11.21 -2.17
CA TYR A 2 -2.16 -10.22 -3.17
C TYR A 2 -1.27 -10.41 -4.41
N PRO A 3 -1.83 -10.48 -5.63
CA PRO A 3 -1.02 -10.54 -6.84
C PRO A 3 -0.13 -9.28 -6.92
N CYS A 4 1.13 -9.46 -7.33
CA CYS A 4 2.03 -8.34 -7.59
C CYS A 4 1.49 -7.55 -8.79
N GLN A 5 0.67 -6.54 -8.52
CA GLN A 5 0.29 -5.55 -9.52
C GLN A 5 1.50 -4.66 -9.83
N PRO A 6 1.65 -4.18 -11.07
CA PRO A 6 2.74 -3.28 -11.45
C PRO A 6 2.75 -1.98 -10.64
N THR A 7 1.64 -1.61 -10.00
CA THR A 7 1.51 -0.46 -9.10
C THR A 7 2.12 -0.68 -7.70
N LEU A 8 2.47 -1.91 -7.32
CA LEU A 8 2.96 -2.20 -5.97
C LEU A 8 4.48 -2.01 -5.84
N LEU A 9 4.89 -1.43 -4.71
CA LEU A 9 6.29 -1.43 -4.27
C LEU A 9 6.79 -2.87 -4.13
N THR A 10 7.90 -3.19 -4.78
CA THR A 10 8.53 -4.51 -4.74
C THR A 10 9.95 -4.43 -4.21
N PRO A 11 10.47 -5.45 -3.51
CA PRO A 11 11.88 -5.51 -3.16
C PRO A 11 12.78 -5.51 -4.40
N TYR A 12 14.02 -5.05 -4.26
CA TYR A 12 15.07 -5.34 -5.23
C TYR A 12 15.40 -6.84 -5.18
N PRO A 13 15.32 -7.59 -6.30
CA PRO A 13 15.62 -9.02 -6.31
C PRO A 13 17.10 -9.31 -6.04
N GLU A 14 18.00 -8.48 -6.57
CA GLU A 14 19.45 -8.54 -6.36
C GLU A 14 19.94 -7.16 -5.91
N PRO A 15 19.78 -6.81 -4.61
CA PRO A 15 20.13 -5.48 -4.14
C PRO A 15 21.64 -5.29 -4.10
N GLU A 16 22.11 -4.15 -4.61
CA GLU A 16 23.47 -3.67 -4.37
C GLU A 16 23.66 -3.31 -2.88
N GLN A 17 24.90 -3.37 -2.40
CA GLN A 17 25.23 -2.93 -1.04
C GLN A 17 24.91 -1.44 -0.87
N GLY A 18 24.30 -1.09 0.27
CA GLY A 18 23.94 0.29 0.60
C GLY A 18 22.44 0.58 0.45
N PRO A 19 22.01 1.59 -0.33
CA PRO A 19 20.64 2.08 -0.36
C PRO A 19 19.57 1.01 -0.61
N GLN A 20 19.78 0.16 -1.62
CA GLN A 20 18.81 -0.87 -2.02
C GLN A 20 18.63 -1.93 -0.92
N GLN A 21 19.73 -2.30 -0.26
CA GLN A 21 19.70 -3.25 0.85
C GLN A 21 18.98 -2.66 2.07
N ARG A 22 19.25 -1.38 2.40
CA ARG A 22 18.53 -0.65 3.45
C ARG A 22 17.03 -0.54 3.14
N PHE A 23 16.67 -0.23 1.90
CA PHE A 23 15.29 -0.23 1.43
C PHE A 23 14.64 -1.60 1.62
N ASN A 24 15.26 -2.70 1.16
CA ASN A 24 14.69 -4.05 1.29
C ASN A 24 14.45 -4.45 2.75
N VAL A 25 15.36 -4.07 3.66
CA VAL A 25 15.20 -4.30 5.12
C VAL A 25 14.02 -3.50 5.66
N ALA A 26 13.92 -2.21 5.34
CA ALA A 26 12.81 -1.36 5.77
C ALA A 26 11.47 -1.86 5.22
N HIS A 27 11.41 -2.13 3.91
CA HIS A 27 10.25 -2.65 3.22
C HIS A 27 9.76 -3.98 3.83
N SER A 28 10.68 -4.91 4.13
CA SER A 28 10.35 -6.18 4.78
C SER A 28 9.77 -6.00 6.20
N LYS A 29 10.36 -5.10 6.99
CA LYS A 29 9.86 -4.78 8.34
C LYS A 29 8.46 -4.17 8.30
N THR A 30 8.25 -3.20 7.42
CA THR A 30 6.94 -2.55 7.23
C THR A 30 5.90 -3.56 6.79
N ARG A 31 6.21 -4.39 5.79
CA ARG A 31 5.32 -5.45 5.32
C ARG A 31 4.96 -6.43 6.45
N GLY A 32 5.93 -6.85 7.26
CA GLY A 32 5.68 -7.71 8.42
C GLY A 32 4.71 -7.09 9.43
N ARG A 33 4.81 -5.78 9.70
CA ARG A 33 3.88 -5.05 10.58
C ARG A 33 2.46 -4.97 10.00
N VAL A 34 2.34 -4.73 8.70
CA VAL A 34 1.05 -4.70 8.00
C VAL A 34 0.41 -6.09 8.03
N GLU A 35 1.14 -7.13 7.65
CA GLU A 35 0.65 -8.51 7.64
C GLU A 35 0.26 -9.00 9.05
N MET A 36 1.06 -8.68 10.08
CA MET A 36 0.73 -8.99 11.48
C MET A 36 -0.56 -8.29 11.91
N THR A 37 -0.70 -6.99 11.61
CA THR A 37 -1.90 -6.22 11.94
C THR A 37 -3.13 -6.81 11.26
N ILE A 38 -3.05 -7.11 9.97
CA ILE A 38 -4.12 -7.78 9.22
C ILE A 38 -4.45 -9.13 9.86
N GLY A 39 -3.45 -9.92 10.24
CA GLY A 39 -3.63 -11.20 10.92
C GLY A 39 -4.38 -11.04 12.25
N LEU A 40 -4.00 -10.07 13.07
CA LEU A 40 -4.67 -9.76 14.34
C LEU A 40 -6.12 -9.31 14.14
N LEU A 41 -6.38 -8.46 13.14
CA LEU A 41 -7.75 -8.02 12.81
C LEU A 41 -8.63 -9.19 12.36
N LYS A 42 -8.10 -10.06 11.49
CA LYS A 42 -8.78 -11.28 11.05
C LYS A 42 -9.08 -12.21 12.23
N ALA A 43 -8.11 -12.43 13.11
CA ALA A 43 -8.27 -13.29 14.28
C ALA A 43 -9.26 -12.72 15.31
N ARG A 44 -9.20 -11.41 15.59
CA ARG A 44 -10.02 -10.78 16.63
C ARG A 44 -11.46 -10.56 16.21
N PHE A 45 -11.68 -10.08 15.00
CA PHE A 45 -13.01 -9.63 14.61
C PHE A 45 -13.78 -10.68 13.78
N GLN A 46 -13.12 -11.75 13.30
CA GLN A 46 -13.65 -12.64 12.24
C GLN A 46 -14.27 -11.85 11.06
N ALA A 47 -13.95 -10.55 10.97
CA ALA A 47 -14.69 -9.54 10.24
C ALA A 47 -14.31 -9.49 8.77
N CYS A 48 -13.68 -10.55 8.25
CA CYS A 48 -13.61 -10.74 6.81
C CYS A 48 -15.02 -10.65 6.23
N ASP A 49 -16.02 -11.27 6.86
CA ASP A 49 -17.38 -11.28 6.31
C ASP A 49 -18.04 -9.91 6.36
N ILE A 50 -17.85 -9.15 7.44
CA ILE A 50 -18.40 -7.79 7.56
C ILE A 50 -17.71 -6.85 6.57
N ILE A 51 -16.38 -6.88 6.49
CA ILE A 51 -15.62 -6.04 5.55
C ILE A 51 -15.95 -6.42 4.11
N VAL A 52 -16.00 -7.71 3.79
CA VAL A 52 -16.39 -8.21 2.46
C VAL A 52 -17.82 -7.80 2.13
N ALA A 53 -18.76 -7.93 3.07
CA ALA A 53 -20.14 -7.46 2.88
C ALA A 53 -20.19 -5.95 2.61
N CYS A 54 -19.44 -5.13 3.36
CA CYS A 54 -19.33 -3.70 3.13
C CYS A 54 -18.75 -3.37 1.75
N VAL A 55 -17.68 -4.06 1.32
CA VAL A 55 -17.06 -3.85 -0.01
C VAL A 55 -18.02 -4.26 -1.13
N VAL A 56 -18.71 -5.39 -1.00
CA VAL A 56 -19.71 -5.84 -1.98
C VAL A 56 -20.87 -4.84 -2.08
N LEU A 57 -21.42 -4.39 -0.95
CA LEU A 57 -22.48 -3.38 -0.91
C LEU A 57 -22.01 -2.05 -1.51
N HIS A 58 -20.77 -1.65 -1.22
CA HIS A 58 -20.17 -0.45 -1.79
C HIS A 58 -20.04 -0.54 -3.32
N ASN A 59 -19.60 -1.68 -3.85
CA ASN A 59 -19.52 -1.91 -5.30
C ASN A 59 -20.91 -1.87 -5.97
N ILE A 60 -21.94 -2.42 -5.31
CA ILE A 60 -23.33 -2.34 -5.79
C ILE A 60 -23.81 -0.88 -5.81
N ALA A 61 -23.53 -0.11 -4.77
CA ALA A 61 -23.88 1.31 -4.69
C ALA A 61 -23.20 2.13 -5.80
N ILE A 62 -21.93 1.85 -6.11
CA ILE A 62 -21.22 2.43 -7.27
C ILE A 62 -21.94 2.09 -8.58
N PHE A 63 -22.29 0.82 -8.79
CA PHE A 63 -22.97 0.38 -10.02
C PHE A 63 -24.34 1.06 -10.20
N ARG A 64 -25.01 1.39 -9.08
CA ARG A 64 -26.27 2.12 -9.06
C ARG A 64 -26.12 3.64 -9.21
N GLY A 65 -24.90 4.15 -9.27
CA GLY A 65 -24.62 5.59 -9.37
C GLY A 65 -24.94 6.36 -8.08
N GLU A 66 -24.99 5.68 -6.94
CA GLU A 66 -25.23 6.33 -5.65
C GLU A 66 -24.05 7.27 -5.31
N GLN A 67 -24.37 8.45 -4.78
CA GLN A 67 -23.35 9.42 -4.41
C GLN A 67 -22.53 8.88 -3.24
N HIS A 68 -21.20 8.88 -3.40
CA HIS A 68 -20.31 8.46 -2.34
C HIS A 68 -20.35 9.48 -1.19
N PRO A 69 -20.41 9.04 0.08
CA PRO A 69 -20.25 9.97 1.19
C PRO A 69 -18.89 10.65 1.05
N ALA A 70 -18.89 11.99 1.03
CA ALA A 70 -17.65 12.77 1.02
C ALA A 70 -16.94 12.57 2.37
N LEU A 71 -16.06 11.59 2.44
CA LEU A 71 -15.13 11.48 3.55
C LEU A 71 -14.10 12.59 3.36
N HIS A 72 -14.21 13.65 4.16
CA HIS A 72 -13.18 14.68 4.23
C HIS A 72 -12.00 14.12 5.03
N ILE A 73 -11.19 13.31 4.35
CA ILE A 73 -9.89 12.90 4.84
C ILE A 73 -8.98 14.10 4.58
N GLN A 74 -8.45 14.68 5.65
CA GLN A 74 -7.36 15.64 5.51
C GLN A 74 -6.16 14.83 5.02
N ASP A 75 -5.79 15.01 3.75
CA ASP A 75 -4.54 14.43 3.26
C ASP A 75 -3.39 15.03 4.08
N PRO A 76 -2.43 14.21 4.54
CA PRO A 76 -1.17 14.75 5.03
C PRO A 76 -0.56 15.68 3.99
N GLU A 77 0.23 16.67 4.43
CA GLU A 77 0.98 17.59 3.57
C GLU A 77 1.63 16.85 2.39
N GLU A 78 1.57 17.46 1.19
CA GLU A 78 2.01 16.85 -0.07
C GLU A 78 3.34 16.12 0.09
N ASP A 79 3.28 14.78 0.04
CA ASP A 79 4.47 13.95 -0.09
C ASP A 79 5.12 14.37 -1.43
N PRO A 80 6.42 14.76 -1.46
CA PRO A 80 7.10 15.17 -2.70
C PRO A 80 7.05 14.10 -3.81
N ILE A 81 6.63 12.88 -3.48
CA ILE A 81 6.35 11.78 -4.39
C ILE A 81 4.84 11.65 -4.57
N HIS A 82 4.25 12.33 -5.55
CA HIS A 82 2.82 12.22 -5.84
C HIS A 82 2.52 10.89 -6.58
N PRO A 83 1.76 9.95 -5.97
CA PRO A 83 1.54 8.62 -6.55
C PRO A 83 0.78 8.64 -7.88
N ALA A 84 0.01 9.70 -8.19
CA ALA A 84 -0.76 9.77 -9.43
C ALA A 84 0.13 9.98 -10.67
N ASP A 85 1.36 10.45 -10.50
CA ASP A 85 2.27 10.73 -11.61
C ASP A 85 2.99 9.46 -12.10
N PHE A 86 2.98 8.38 -11.31
CA PHE A 86 3.71 7.15 -11.60
C PHE A 86 2.85 5.91 -11.34
N GLN A 87 2.54 5.16 -12.41
CA GLN A 87 1.77 3.93 -12.31
C GLN A 87 2.62 2.67 -12.05
N ASP A 88 3.96 2.79 -12.06
CA ASP A 88 4.88 1.66 -11.84
C ASP A 88 5.55 1.78 -10.45
N GLY A 89 5.25 0.82 -9.59
CA GLY A 89 5.78 0.71 -8.24
C GLY A 89 7.30 0.51 -8.21
N ARG A 90 7.95 0.11 -9.30
CA ARG A 90 9.43 0.11 -9.38
C ARG A 90 9.98 1.52 -9.48
N VAL A 91 9.32 2.42 -10.21
CA VAL A 91 9.76 3.81 -10.35
C VAL A 91 9.64 4.51 -9.00
N ILE A 92 8.51 4.34 -8.31
CA ILE A 92 8.32 4.86 -6.95
C ILE A 92 9.34 4.26 -5.97
N ARG A 93 9.61 2.96 -6.06
CA ARG A 93 10.65 2.32 -5.24
C ARG A 93 12.01 2.97 -5.44
N ASP A 94 12.43 3.17 -6.70
CA ASP A 94 13.74 3.74 -7.02
C ASP A 94 13.84 5.18 -6.50
N LEU A 95 12.75 5.94 -6.61
CA LEU A 95 12.64 7.30 -6.07
C LEU A 95 12.78 7.34 -4.55
N ILE A 96 12.03 6.51 -3.83
CA ILE A 96 12.12 6.37 -2.37
C ILE A 96 13.53 5.90 -1.96
N CYS A 97 14.09 4.93 -2.68
CA CYS A 97 15.43 4.43 -2.42
C CYS A 97 16.46 5.55 -2.54
N HIS A 98 16.32 6.41 -3.56
CA HIS A 98 17.21 7.55 -3.75
C HIS A 98 17.03 8.64 -2.68
N TYR A 99 15.81 9.07 -2.38
CA TYR A 99 15.61 10.17 -1.44
C TYR A 99 15.75 9.80 0.03
N SER A 100 15.41 8.56 0.41
CA SER A 100 15.32 8.17 1.83
C SER A 100 16.42 7.23 2.29
N PHE A 101 17.19 6.65 1.37
CA PHE A 101 18.19 5.62 1.71
C PHE A 101 19.57 5.87 1.07
N SER A 102 19.86 7.06 0.52
CA SER A 102 21.16 7.36 -0.11
C SER A 102 22.34 7.54 0.85
N ASP A 103 22.09 7.86 2.13
CA ASP A 103 23.13 8.00 3.17
C ASP A 103 23.43 6.66 3.85
#